data_AF-A0A968MZ21-F1
#
_entry.id   AF-A0A968MZ21-F1
#
_cell.length_a   1.000
_cell.length_b   1.000
_cell.length_c   1.000
_cell.angle_alpha   90.00
_cell.angle_beta   90.00
_cell.angle_gamma   90.00
#
_symmetry.space_group_name_H-M   'P 1'
#
loop_
_entity.id
_entity.type
_entity.pdbx_description
1 polymer ?
#
loop_
_entity_poly.entity_id
_entity_poly.type
_entity_poly.pdbx_seq_one_letter_code
_entity_poly.pdbx_strand_id
1 'polypeptide(L)'
;MLENGGLPLAQRLHDKDHSWSDLQKLIPHMITEGLIGYTFSCPDMIGGGLWTAFLDSTLFDPDLVVRSAQIHALMPMMQFSAAPWRILELKHLEAVKKAVKIRQKFTPYILQLARESATSGAPIVRSMEYCFPEMDFQSIQDQFMLGDQILVAPVVEKGKFEREIILPYGKWIADDGRTYEGGKSYTIEVPFDRLPYFVLDEK
;
A
#
# COMPACT_ATOMS: atom_id res chain seq x y z
N MET A 1 -38.42 3.78 1.56
CA MET A 1 -37.12 3.49 2.21
C MET A 1 -36.11 3.28 1.11
N LEU A 2 -34.91 3.87 1.20
CA LEU A 2 -33.85 3.62 0.24
C LEU A 2 -33.47 2.13 0.32
N GLU A 3 -33.62 1.39 -0.77
CA GLU A 3 -33.43 -0.07 -0.83
C GLU A 3 -32.04 -0.53 -0.36
N ASN A 4 -31.06 0.39 -0.31
CA ASN A 4 -29.67 0.12 0.06
C ASN A 4 -29.24 0.80 1.39
N GLY A 5 -30.17 1.37 2.16
CA GLY A 5 -29.84 1.99 3.45
C GLY A 5 -29.30 0.97 4.46
N GLY A 6 -28.07 1.16 4.94
CA GLY A 6 -27.44 0.29 5.94
C GLY A 6 -26.62 -0.88 5.37
N LEU A 7 -26.47 -0.99 4.05
CA LEU A 7 -25.54 -1.94 3.44
C LEU A 7 -24.10 -1.42 3.48
N PRO A 8 -23.09 -2.31 3.58
CA PRO A 8 -21.69 -1.91 3.52
C PRO A 8 -21.37 -1.28 2.16
N LEU A 9 -20.68 -0.13 2.19
CA LEU A 9 -20.24 0.59 1.01
C LEU A 9 -18.75 0.32 0.77
N ALA A 10 -18.44 -0.15 -0.44
CA ALA A 10 -17.09 -0.08 -0.98
C ALA A 10 -16.91 1.31 -1.60
N GLN A 11 -15.86 2.03 -1.21
CA GLN A 11 -15.55 3.33 -1.79
C GLN A 11 -14.13 3.39 -2.30
N ARG A 12 -13.88 4.37 -3.16
CA ARG A 12 -12.55 4.68 -3.67
C ARG A 12 -12.23 6.11 -3.29
N LEU A 13 -10.97 6.36 -2.96
CA LEU A 13 -10.47 7.73 -2.83
C LEU A 13 -10.72 8.52 -4.12
N HIS A 14 -10.73 9.85 -3.97
CA HIS A 14 -10.76 10.75 -5.12
C HIS A 14 -9.61 10.45 -6.07
N ASP A 15 -9.92 10.48 -7.37
CA ASP A 15 -8.99 10.24 -8.48
C ASP A 15 -7.69 11.03 -8.29
N LYS A 16 -6.57 10.33 -8.47
CA LYS A 16 -5.23 10.85 -8.39
C LYS A 16 -4.68 11.10 -9.78
N ASP A 17 -3.91 12.16 -9.91
CA ASP A 17 -3.13 12.43 -11.10
C ASP A 17 -1.99 11.42 -11.22
N HIS A 18 -1.44 11.31 -12.43
CA HIS A 18 -0.22 10.57 -12.69
C HIS A 18 1.01 11.35 -12.18
N SER A 19 1.13 11.51 -10.86
CA SER A 19 2.22 12.27 -10.24
C SER A 19 2.73 11.65 -8.94
N TRP A 20 4.02 11.86 -8.65
CA TRP A 20 4.65 11.39 -7.41
C TRP A 20 4.09 12.09 -6.16
N SER A 21 3.65 13.35 -6.30
CA SER A 21 2.97 14.06 -5.21
C SER A 21 1.66 13.37 -4.83
N ASP A 22 0.89 12.89 -5.80
CA ASP A 22 -0.35 12.18 -5.51
C ASP A 22 -0.11 10.74 -5.05
N LEU A 23 0.96 10.10 -5.51
CA LEU A 23 1.39 8.80 -5.00
C LEU A 23 1.65 8.85 -3.47
N GLN A 24 2.32 9.90 -3.00
CA GLN A 24 2.60 10.12 -1.57
C GLN A 24 1.33 10.31 -0.73
N LYS A 25 0.22 10.73 -1.34
CA LYS A 25 -1.06 10.93 -0.66
C LYS A 25 -1.82 9.63 -0.43
N LEU A 26 -1.52 8.55 -1.17
CA LEU A 26 -2.27 7.29 -1.10
C LEU A 26 -2.31 6.71 0.31
N ILE A 27 -1.14 6.56 0.95
CA ILE A 27 -1.01 5.97 2.28
C ILE A 27 -1.74 6.80 3.34
N PRO A 28 -1.45 8.12 3.52
CA PRO A 28 -2.13 8.91 4.55
C PRO A 28 -3.63 9.03 4.31
N HIS A 29 -4.09 9.10 3.06
CA HIS A 29 -5.51 9.13 2.76
C HIS A 29 -6.21 7.79 3.09
N MET A 30 -5.58 6.65 2.78
CA MET A 30 -6.13 5.33 3.14
C MET A 30 -6.19 5.13 4.65
N ILE A 31 -5.16 5.56 5.38
CA ILE A 31 -5.16 5.55 6.84
C ILE A 31 -6.30 6.42 7.38
N THR A 32 -6.48 7.62 6.82
CA THR A 32 -7.54 8.55 7.24
C THR A 32 -8.93 7.96 7.01
N GLU A 33 -9.18 7.36 5.84
CA GLU A 33 -10.45 6.68 5.56
C GLU A 33 -10.74 5.56 6.55
N GLY A 34 -9.74 4.74 6.85
CA GLY A 34 -9.86 3.68 7.85
C GLY A 34 -10.21 4.22 9.23
N LEU A 35 -9.58 5.32 9.66
CA LEU A 35 -9.82 5.94 10.97
C LEU A 35 -11.21 6.58 11.11
N ILE A 36 -11.79 7.09 10.00
CA ILE A 36 -13.14 7.67 10.01
C ILE A 36 -14.25 6.64 9.71
N GLY A 37 -13.90 5.34 9.66
CA GLY A 37 -14.86 4.24 9.57
C GLY A 37 -15.14 3.72 8.15
N TYR A 38 -14.41 4.19 7.13
CA TYR A 38 -14.49 3.64 5.78
C TYR A 38 -13.41 2.58 5.59
N THR A 39 -13.72 1.36 5.99
CA THR A 39 -12.72 0.28 6.03
C THR A 39 -12.62 -0.52 4.72
N PHE A 40 -13.65 -0.45 3.87
CA PHE A 40 -13.69 -1.08 2.55
C PHE A 40 -13.32 -0.09 1.44
N SER A 41 -12.06 0.35 1.48
CA SER A 41 -11.57 1.42 0.61
C SER A 41 -10.57 0.97 -0.46
N CYS A 42 -10.63 1.63 -1.60
CA CYS A 42 -9.69 1.51 -2.70
C CYS A 42 -8.80 2.77 -2.78
N PRO A 43 -7.45 2.64 -2.79
CA PRO A 43 -6.56 3.80 -2.74
C PRO A 43 -6.64 4.72 -3.95
N ASP A 44 -6.81 4.15 -5.15
CA ASP A 44 -7.24 4.73 -6.41
C ASP A 44 -6.92 3.67 -7.50
N MET A 45 -6.95 4.04 -8.78
CA MET A 45 -6.39 3.28 -9.88
C MET A 45 -4.85 3.34 -9.88
N ILE A 46 -4.23 2.20 -10.16
CA ILE A 46 -2.77 2.09 -10.31
C ILE A 46 -2.29 3.00 -11.46
N GLY A 47 -1.33 3.85 -11.15
CA GLY A 47 -0.81 4.86 -12.07
C GLY A 47 -1.68 6.12 -12.19
N GLY A 48 -2.71 6.29 -11.35
CA GLY A 48 -3.62 7.42 -11.38
C GLY A 48 -4.84 7.21 -12.30
N GLY A 49 -5.86 8.04 -12.08
CA GLY A 49 -7.13 8.02 -12.81
C GLY A 49 -7.12 8.82 -14.11
N LEU A 50 -6.12 9.68 -14.33
CA LEU A 50 -6.02 10.52 -15.52
C LEU A 50 -5.52 9.72 -16.74
N TRP A 51 -6.46 9.16 -17.51
CA TRP A 51 -6.14 8.29 -18.65
C TRP A 51 -5.27 8.96 -19.73
N THR A 52 -5.41 10.29 -19.92
CA THR A 52 -4.67 11.04 -20.93
C THR A 52 -3.17 11.05 -20.67
N ALA A 53 -2.74 10.89 -19.42
CA ALA A 53 -1.33 10.76 -19.07
C ALA A 53 -0.69 9.50 -19.68
N PHE A 54 -1.47 8.46 -20.00
CA PHE A 54 -0.97 7.25 -20.65
C PHE A 54 -0.79 7.39 -22.17
N LEU A 55 -1.30 8.47 -22.76
CA LEU A 55 -1.15 8.76 -24.20
C LEU A 55 0.02 9.73 -24.46
N ASP A 56 0.33 10.59 -23.50
CA ASP A 56 1.38 11.58 -23.63
C ASP A 56 2.69 11.07 -23.03
N SER A 57 3.66 10.77 -23.89
CA SER A 57 4.97 10.27 -23.48
C SER A 57 5.78 11.26 -22.64
N THR A 58 5.42 12.54 -22.63
CA THR A 58 6.09 13.54 -21.79
C THR A 58 5.59 13.54 -20.35
N LEU A 59 4.37 13.05 -20.13
CA LEU A 59 3.74 12.95 -18.82
C LEU A 59 3.88 11.54 -18.22
N PHE A 60 3.97 10.52 -19.06
CA PHE A 60 3.99 9.13 -18.62
C PHE A 60 5.29 8.75 -17.91
N ASP A 61 5.17 8.27 -16.68
CA ASP A 61 6.25 7.75 -15.84
C ASP A 61 5.98 6.26 -15.50
N PRO A 62 6.67 5.32 -16.14
CA PRO A 62 6.44 3.90 -15.90
C PRO A 62 6.90 3.43 -14.51
N ASP A 63 7.87 4.13 -13.88
CA ASP A 63 8.31 3.83 -12.52
C ASP A 63 7.21 4.17 -11.51
N LEU A 64 6.45 5.25 -11.77
CA LEU A 64 5.28 5.62 -10.98
C LEU A 64 4.22 4.51 -11.02
N VAL A 65 3.94 3.92 -12.18
CA VAL A 65 3.00 2.79 -12.30
C VAL A 65 3.47 1.59 -11.46
N VAL A 66 4.76 1.28 -11.49
CA VAL A 66 5.34 0.19 -10.69
C VAL A 66 5.22 0.47 -9.19
N ARG A 67 5.65 1.65 -8.72
CA ARG A 67 5.56 2.03 -7.29
C ARG A 67 4.11 2.13 -6.82
N SER A 68 3.21 2.61 -7.67
CA SER A 68 1.77 2.60 -7.43
C SER A 68 1.27 1.16 -7.26
N ALA A 69 1.57 0.24 -8.17
CA ALA A 69 1.17 -1.16 -8.04
C ALA A 69 1.71 -1.81 -6.75
N GLN A 70 2.92 -1.46 -6.33
CA GLN A 70 3.53 -1.92 -5.07
C GLN A 70 2.75 -1.43 -3.85
N ILE A 71 2.36 -0.15 -3.79
CA ILE A 71 1.51 0.37 -2.71
C ILE A 71 0.17 -0.37 -2.67
N HIS A 72 -0.50 -0.52 -3.82
CA HIS A 72 -1.81 -1.16 -3.91
C HIS A 72 -1.79 -2.67 -3.62
N ALA A 73 -0.64 -3.34 -3.73
CA ALA A 73 -0.52 -4.77 -3.54
C ALA A 73 -0.95 -5.25 -2.14
N LEU A 74 -0.75 -4.41 -1.12
CA LEU A 74 -1.09 -4.71 0.28
C LEU A 74 -2.17 -3.76 0.85
N MET A 75 -2.93 -3.12 -0.02
CA MET A 75 -4.13 -2.32 0.34
C MET A 75 -5.40 -3.20 0.27
N PRO A 76 -6.57 -2.73 0.74
CA PRO A 76 -7.79 -3.56 0.72
C PRO A 76 -8.22 -3.92 -0.70
N MET A 77 -8.01 -3.03 -1.67
CA MET A 77 -8.32 -3.23 -3.08
C MET A 77 -7.13 -2.87 -3.97
N MET A 78 -7.05 -3.54 -5.13
CA MET A 78 -6.03 -3.32 -6.16
C MET A 78 -6.74 -3.22 -7.51
N GLN A 79 -6.74 -2.03 -8.10
CA GLN A 79 -7.46 -1.74 -9.34
C GLN A 79 -6.53 -1.11 -10.38
N PHE A 80 -6.58 -1.58 -11.62
CA PHE A 80 -5.83 -0.99 -12.74
C PHE A 80 -6.75 -0.09 -13.58
N SER A 81 -6.26 1.11 -13.95
CA SER A 81 -6.91 2.00 -14.92
C SER A 81 -6.70 1.54 -16.35
N ALA A 82 -5.47 1.11 -16.66
CA ALA A 82 -5.06 0.59 -17.95
C ALA A 82 -4.46 -0.81 -17.80
N ALA A 83 -4.63 -1.64 -18.82
CA ALA A 83 -3.98 -2.93 -18.88
C ALA A 83 -2.44 -2.75 -18.90
N PRO A 84 -1.68 -3.27 -17.92
CA PRO A 84 -0.25 -2.99 -17.81
C PRO A 84 0.55 -3.35 -19.07
N TRP A 85 0.18 -4.43 -19.76
CA TRP A 85 0.84 -4.87 -21.00
C TRP A 85 0.59 -3.95 -22.21
N ARG A 86 -0.32 -2.98 -22.11
CA ARG A 86 -0.55 -1.98 -23.16
C ARG A 86 0.29 -0.71 -22.98
N ILE A 87 0.70 -0.41 -21.75
CA ILE A 87 1.35 0.85 -21.39
C ILE A 87 2.78 0.69 -20.88
N LEU A 88 3.19 -0.52 -20.50
CA LEU A 88 4.51 -0.79 -19.94
C LEU A 88 5.36 -1.66 -20.85
N GLU A 89 6.66 -1.36 -20.85
CA GLU A 89 7.69 -2.26 -21.36
C GLU A 89 7.82 -3.51 -20.49
N LEU A 90 8.49 -4.54 -21.02
CA LEU A 90 8.63 -5.83 -20.35
C LEU A 90 9.24 -5.72 -18.95
N LYS A 91 10.26 -4.86 -18.77
CA LYS A 91 10.93 -4.64 -17.47
C LYS A 91 9.94 -4.17 -16.39
N HIS A 92 9.16 -3.14 -16.67
CA HIS A 92 8.17 -2.59 -15.74
C HIS A 92 6.98 -3.53 -15.54
N LEU A 93 6.55 -4.21 -16.62
CA LEU A 93 5.50 -5.21 -16.56
C LEU A 93 5.86 -6.35 -15.60
N GLU A 94 7.10 -6.85 -15.64
CA GLU A 94 7.56 -7.89 -14.71
C GLU A 94 7.59 -7.39 -13.26
N ALA A 95 7.97 -6.13 -13.01
CA ALA A 95 7.88 -5.54 -11.68
C ALA A 95 6.44 -5.41 -11.17
N VAL A 96 5.49 -5.00 -12.02
CA VAL A 96 4.06 -5.00 -11.68
C VAL A 96 3.57 -6.42 -11.39
N LYS A 97 3.97 -7.43 -12.18
CA LYS A 97 3.63 -8.83 -11.91
C LYS A 97 4.17 -9.31 -10.56
N LYS A 98 5.37 -8.87 -10.13
CA LYS A 98 5.87 -9.17 -8.78
C LYS A 98 4.97 -8.58 -7.69
N ALA A 99 4.52 -7.34 -7.85
CA ALA A 99 3.54 -6.74 -6.93
C ALA A 99 2.20 -7.52 -6.90
N VAL A 100 1.70 -7.95 -8.07
CA VAL A 100 0.50 -8.80 -8.15
C VAL A 100 0.70 -10.16 -7.48
N LYS A 101 1.89 -10.77 -7.58
CA LYS A 101 2.22 -12.01 -6.85
C LYS A 101 2.21 -11.82 -5.34
N ILE A 102 2.71 -10.67 -4.85
CA ILE A 102 2.62 -10.32 -3.43
C ILE A 102 1.15 -10.20 -3.00
N ARG A 103 0.32 -9.50 -3.79
CA ARG A 103 -1.12 -9.43 -3.56
C ARG A 103 -1.75 -10.81 -3.46
N GLN A 104 -1.44 -11.72 -4.39
CA GLN A 104 -1.97 -13.09 -4.39
C GLN A 104 -1.54 -13.85 -3.12
N LYS A 105 -0.28 -13.73 -2.71
CA LYS A 105 0.25 -14.34 -1.47
C LYS A 105 -0.54 -13.90 -0.23
N PHE A 106 -0.84 -12.61 -0.11
CA PHE A 106 -1.51 -12.04 1.08
C PHE A 106 -3.03 -11.89 0.95
N THR A 107 -3.62 -12.29 -0.19
CA THR A 107 -5.08 -12.23 -0.39
C THR A 107 -5.86 -12.96 0.71
N PRO A 108 -5.48 -14.17 1.18
CA PRO A 108 -6.16 -14.81 2.29
C PRO A 108 -6.21 -13.95 3.57
N TYR A 109 -5.09 -13.30 3.92
CA TYR A 109 -5.00 -12.41 5.08
C TYR A 109 -5.80 -11.12 4.89
N ILE A 110 -5.74 -10.50 3.71
CA ILE A 110 -6.57 -9.31 3.40
C ILE A 110 -8.07 -9.65 3.51
N LEU A 111 -8.50 -10.82 3.03
CA LEU A 111 -9.89 -11.27 3.15
C LEU A 111 -10.29 -11.58 4.60
N GLN A 112 -9.36 -12.10 5.41
CA GLN A 112 -9.57 -12.25 6.84
C GLN A 112 -9.80 -10.90 7.51
N LEU A 113 -8.91 -9.92 7.29
CA LEU A 113 -9.04 -8.57 7.82
C LEU A 113 -10.34 -7.90 7.36
N ALA A 114 -10.76 -8.13 6.11
CA ALA A 114 -12.04 -7.61 5.61
C ALA A 114 -13.25 -8.17 6.37
N ARG A 115 -13.22 -9.46 6.75
CA ARG A 115 -14.28 -10.08 7.57
C ARG A 115 -14.27 -9.54 9.00
N GLU A 116 -13.09 -9.43 9.61
CA GLU A 116 -12.92 -8.85 10.95
C GLU A 116 -13.39 -7.39 10.98
N SER A 117 -13.07 -6.63 9.94
CA SER A 117 -13.49 -5.25 9.77
C SER A 117 -15.01 -5.13 9.65
N ALA A 118 -15.66 -6.05 8.92
CA ALA A 118 -17.13 -6.07 8.79
C ALA A 118 -17.85 -6.20 10.14
N THR A 119 -17.22 -6.88 11.11
CA THR A 119 -17.81 -7.11 12.44
C THR A 119 -17.38 -6.10 13.49
N SER A 120 -16.12 -5.66 13.46
CA SER A 120 -15.51 -4.84 14.51
C SER A 120 -15.41 -3.35 14.16
N GLY A 121 -15.48 -3.01 12.86
CA GLY A 121 -15.15 -1.68 12.37
C GLY A 121 -13.66 -1.37 12.36
N ALA A 122 -12.78 -2.31 12.76
CA ALA A 122 -11.34 -2.08 12.73
C ALA A 122 -10.85 -1.89 11.29
N PRO A 123 -10.00 -0.89 11.01
CA PRO A 123 -9.49 -0.67 9.66
C PRO A 123 -8.55 -1.79 9.21
N ILE A 124 -8.57 -2.09 7.91
CA ILE A 124 -7.69 -3.09 7.28
C ILE A 124 -6.26 -2.54 7.16
N VAL A 125 -6.15 -1.29 6.69
CA VAL A 125 -4.90 -0.52 6.64
C VAL A 125 -4.88 0.42 7.82
N ARG A 126 -3.84 0.33 8.63
CA ARG A 126 -3.71 1.03 9.91
C ARG A 126 -2.46 1.89 9.92
N SER A 127 -2.50 3.01 10.64
CA SER A 127 -1.26 3.73 10.96
C SER A 127 -0.41 2.87 11.89
N MET A 128 0.90 3.13 11.90
CA MET A 128 1.79 2.48 12.86
C MET A 128 1.39 2.82 14.30
N GLU A 129 0.99 4.07 14.56
CA GLU A 129 0.51 4.53 15.87
C GLU A 129 -0.74 3.78 16.33
N TYR A 130 -1.64 3.39 15.42
CA TYR A 130 -2.83 2.62 15.76
C TYR A 130 -2.47 1.24 16.32
N CYS A 131 -1.43 0.59 15.80
CA CYS A 131 -0.99 -0.74 16.24
C CYS A 131 0.00 -0.69 17.40
N PHE A 132 0.83 0.34 17.45
CA PHE A 132 1.91 0.52 18.42
C PHE A 132 1.82 1.94 19.01
N PRO A 133 0.87 2.19 19.92
CA PRO A 133 0.78 3.46 20.61
C PRO A 133 2.06 3.69 21.43
N GLU A 134 2.40 4.95 21.69
CA GLU A 134 3.53 5.38 22.56
C GLU A 134 4.93 5.32 21.92
N MET A 135 5.05 5.03 20.62
CA MET A 135 6.32 5.07 19.89
C MET A 135 6.52 6.32 19.02
N ASP A 136 5.61 7.30 19.12
CA ASP A 136 5.64 8.57 18.39
C ASP A 136 5.66 8.40 16.85
N PHE A 137 4.77 7.55 16.34
CA PHE A 137 4.65 7.26 14.91
C PHE A 137 3.65 8.16 14.19
N GLN A 138 3.16 9.21 14.85
CA GLN A 138 2.14 10.12 14.34
C GLN A 138 2.57 10.86 13.07
N SER A 139 3.87 11.07 12.89
CA SER A 139 4.45 11.77 11.74
C SER A 139 4.75 10.88 10.54
N ILE A 140 4.66 9.55 10.70
CA ILE A 140 5.00 8.60 9.63
C ILE A 140 3.84 8.49 8.64
N GLN A 141 4.11 8.88 7.39
CA GLN A 141 3.10 8.89 6.32
C GLN A 141 3.43 7.94 5.17
N ASP A 142 4.62 7.34 5.17
CA ASP A 142 5.15 6.53 4.08
C ASP A 142 5.33 5.05 4.44
N GLN A 143 4.84 4.65 5.62
CA GLN A 143 4.75 3.28 6.11
C GLN A 143 3.35 3.04 6.68
N PHE A 144 2.86 1.82 6.55
CA PHE A 144 1.56 1.45 7.10
C PHE A 144 1.58 0.00 7.59
N MET A 145 0.61 -0.30 8.45
CA MET A 145 0.34 -1.65 8.93
C MET A 145 -0.82 -2.23 8.13
N LEU A 146 -0.66 -3.43 7.58
CA LEU A 146 -1.75 -4.25 7.11
C LEU A 146 -2.18 -5.16 8.26
N GLY A 147 -3.34 -4.88 8.84
CA GLY A 147 -3.73 -5.45 10.12
C GLY A 147 -2.75 -5.07 11.22
N ASP A 148 -2.42 -6.02 12.09
CA ASP A 148 -1.48 -5.90 13.20
C ASP A 148 -0.14 -6.63 12.96
N GLN A 149 -0.06 -7.50 11.94
CA GLN A 149 1.08 -8.39 11.74
C GLN A 149 2.04 -7.97 10.64
N ILE A 150 1.64 -7.12 9.70
CA ILE A 150 2.46 -6.82 8.52
C ILE A 150 2.74 -5.33 8.43
N LEU A 151 4.01 -4.94 8.49
CA LEU A 151 4.46 -3.59 8.19
C LEU A 151 4.85 -3.51 6.71
N VAL A 152 4.41 -2.46 6.02
CA VAL A 152 4.68 -2.23 4.60
C VAL A 152 5.34 -0.88 4.42
N ALA A 153 6.47 -0.84 3.70
CA ALA A 153 7.29 0.35 3.53
C ALA A 153 7.63 0.58 2.04
N PRO A 154 6.66 1.02 1.23
CA PRO A 154 6.85 1.22 -0.22
C PRO A 154 7.67 2.49 -0.52
N VAL A 155 8.42 2.53 -1.62
CA VAL A 155 9.09 3.78 -2.04
C VAL A 155 8.09 4.70 -2.74
N VAL A 156 7.92 5.92 -2.21
CA VAL A 156 6.96 6.92 -2.70
C VAL A 156 7.63 8.14 -3.37
N GLU A 157 8.95 8.09 -3.55
CA GLU A 157 9.75 9.17 -4.15
C GLU A 157 10.41 8.74 -5.46
N LYS A 158 10.46 9.66 -6.42
CA LYS A 158 11.07 9.41 -7.74
C LYS A 158 12.57 9.20 -7.62
N GLY A 159 13.08 8.17 -8.28
CA GLY A 159 14.52 7.90 -8.40
C GLY A 159 15.19 7.41 -7.10
N LYS A 160 14.41 7.06 -6.08
CA LYS A 160 14.93 6.46 -4.84
C LYS A 160 14.99 4.93 -4.96
N PHE A 161 16.13 4.38 -4.57
CA PHE A 161 16.39 2.93 -4.52
C PHE A 161 16.82 2.47 -3.14
N GLU A 162 16.69 3.34 -2.15
CA GLU A 162 16.91 3.06 -0.74
C GLU A 162 15.89 3.87 0.05
N ARG A 163 15.55 3.39 1.25
CA ARG A 163 14.76 4.16 2.20
C ARG A 163 15.08 3.77 3.63
N GLU A 164 14.82 4.70 4.54
CA GLU A 164 14.74 4.41 5.96
C GLU A 164 13.39 3.76 6.28
N ILE A 165 13.43 2.77 7.16
CA ILE A 165 12.29 2.01 7.65
C ILE A 165 12.38 1.99 9.16
N ILE A 166 11.26 2.28 9.81
CA ILE A 166 11.18 2.32 11.27
C ILE A 166 10.38 1.09 11.67
N LEU A 167 11.03 0.15 12.37
CA LEU A 167 10.35 -1.06 12.82
C LEU A 167 9.88 -0.87 14.27
N PRO A 168 8.59 -1.09 14.56
CA PRO A 168 8.08 -1.04 15.92
C PRO A 168 8.58 -2.23 16.74
N TYR A 169 8.40 -2.20 18.06
CA TYR A 169 8.87 -3.30 18.93
C TYR A 169 8.33 -4.66 18.48
N GLY A 170 9.20 -5.66 18.48
CA GLY A 170 8.91 -7.00 18.00
C GLY A 170 10.06 -7.57 17.18
N LYS A 171 9.89 -8.80 16.70
CA LYS A 171 10.84 -9.43 15.79
C LYS A 171 10.18 -9.49 14.42
N TRP A 172 10.89 -9.01 13.41
CA TRP A 172 10.30 -8.77 12.08
C TRP A 172 11.05 -9.59 11.02
N ILE A 173 10.33 -10.40 10.25
CA ILE A 173 10.87 -11.13 9.11
C ILE A 173 10.57 -10.34 7.84
N ALA A 174 11.61 -9.86 7.18
CA ALA A 174 11.50 -9.12 5.92
C ALA A 174 11.11 -10.02 4.73
N ASP A 175 10.76 -9.40 3.61
CA ASP A 175 10.41 -10.05 2.35
C ASP A 175 11.52 -10.95 1.78
N ASP A 176 12.78 -10.68 2.12
CA ASP A 176 13.95 -11.46 1.75
C ASP A 176 14.30 -12.57 2.77
N GLY A 177 13.50 -12.74 3.81
CA GLY A 177 13.68 -13.71 4.87
C GLY A 177 14.65 -13.31 5.98
N ARG A 178 15.27 -12.12 5.90
CA ARG A 178 16.12 -11.61 6.99
C ARG A 178 15.27 -11.21 8.18
N THR A 179 15.81 -11.42 9.36
CA THR A 179 15.19 -11.02 10.62
C THR A 179 15.75 -9.69 11.09
N TYR A 180 14.87 -8.81 11.57
CA TYR A 180 15.18 -7.51 12.13
C TYR A 180 14.61 -7.38 13.54
N GLU A 181 15.34 -6.68 14.40
CA GLU A 181 14.90 -6.34 15.75
C GLU A 181 14.13 -5.01 15.71
N GLY A 182 12.95 -5.01 16.30
CA GLY A 182 12.10 -3.84 16.42
C GLY A 182 12.63 -2.76 17.37
N GLY A 183 12.01 -1.60 17.34
CA GLY A 183 12.39 -0.42 18.13
C GLY A 183 13.57 0.36 17.55
N LYS A 184 13.86 0.19 16.25
CA LYS A 184 15.01 0.78 15.56
C LYS A 184 14.68 1.15 14.11
N SER A 185 15.47 2.07 13.57
CA SER A 185 15.47 2.39 12.14
C SER A 185 16.51 1.58 11.38
N TYR A 186 16.20 1.22 10.14
CA TYR A 186 17.09 0.55 9.20
C TYR A 186 17.04 1.23 7.84
N THR A 187 18.20 1.47 7.24
CA THR A 187 18.30 1.84 5.83
C THR A 187 18.41 0.56 5.00
N ILE A 188 17.48 0.36 4.07
CA ILE A 188 17.50 -0.81 3.18
C ILE A 188 17.50 -0.40 1.72
N GLU A 189 18.11 -1.24 0.89
CA GLU A 189 18.04 -1.13 -0.55
C GLU A 189 16.70 -1.68 -1.06
N VAL A 190 16.02 -0.86 -1.85
CA VAL A 190 14.74 -1.13 -2.47
C VAL A 190 14.85 -0.90 -3.97
N PRO A 191 15.37 -1.89 -4.72
CA PRO A 191 15.39 -1.82 -6.17
C PRO A 191 13.96 -1.59 -6.71
N PHE A 192 13.86 -1.13 -7.95
CA PHE A 192 12.59 -0.67 -8.52
C PHE A 192 11.47 -1.73 -8.49
N ASP A 193 11.83 -3.02 -8.46
CA ASP A 193 10.93 -4.16 -8.52
C ASP A 193 10.69 -4.85 -7.17
N ARG A 194 11.16 -4.27 -6.06
CA ARG A 194 10.95 -4.75 -4.69
C ARG A 194 9.97 -3.88 -3.93
N LEU A 195 9.03 -4.51 -3.23
CA LEU A 195 8.20 -3.90 -2.19
C LEU A 195 8.64 -4.45 -0.84
N PRO A 196 9.25 -3.64 0.03
CA PRO A 196 9.58 -4.05 1.39
C PRO A 196 8.31 -4.26 2.20
N TYR A 197 8.17 -5.46 2.76
CA TYR A 197 7.19 -5.77 3.79
C TYR A 197 7.86 -6.64 4.85
N PHE A 198 7.38 -6.51 6.08
CA PHE A 198 7.91 -7.18 7.24
C PHE A 198 6.76 -7.85 7.97
N VAL A 199 6.89 -9.14 8.23
CA VAL A 199 5.91 -9.93 8.98
C VAL A 199 6.40 -10.04 10.41
N LEU A 200 5.54 -9.73 11.37
CA LEU A 200 5.81 -9.92 12.79
C LEU A 200 5.95 -11.42 13.06
N ASP A 201 7.15 -11.84 13.47
CA ASP A 201 7.42 -13.17 14.01
C ASP A 201 6.90 -13.13 15.45
N GLU A 202 5.68 -13.63 15.65
CA GLU A 202 5.02 -13.67 16.96
C GLU A 202 5.97 -14.24 18.03
N LYS A 203 5.89 -13.67 19.24
CA LYS A 203 6.66 -14.09 20.42
C LYS A 203 6.30 -15.49 20.89
#